data_AF-A0A2T1GMT1-F1
#
_entry.id   AF-A0A2T1GMT1-F1
#
_cell.length_a   1.000
_cell.length_b   1.000
_cell.length_c   1.000
_cell.angle_alpha   90.00
_cell.angle_beta   90.00
_cell.angle_gamma   90.00
#
_symmetry.space_group_name_H-M   'P 1'
#
loop_
_entity.id
_entity.type
_entity.pdbx_description
1 polymer ?
#
loop_
_entity_poly.entity_id
_entity_poly.type
_entity_poly.pdbx_seq_one_letter_code
_entity_poly.pdbx_strand_id
1 'polypeptide(L)'
;MTQLDRQSTDKTDLPLTPELTIPNRTGRRRWAWLNNFLYLFPTVGLGTVALCIGLAVLNPVAMNDPADPFATPEHLLPEWYLLPVYQLVRLIPYKIVGIVTMVAFATGLLLLPIIENLVRFDPRLRRGVSIAIFSFSTIVTLWLGFGARLPIEDAFSLGLF
;
A
#
# COMPACT_ATOMS: atom_id res chain seq x y z
N MET A 1 -32.97 55.49 7.57
CA MET A 1 -32.21 56.32 6.60
C MET A 1 -30.80 55.79 6.62
N THR A 2 -30.39 54.86 5.77
CA THR A 2 -30.52 54.83 4.31
C THR A 2 -30.84 53.42 3.81
N GLN A 3 -31.89 53.34 3.01
CA GLN A 3 -32.29 52.20 2.17
C GLN A 3 -31.68 52.43 0.78
N LEU A 4 -31.41 51.33 0.06
CA LEU A 4 -31.39 51.22 -1.41
C LEU A 4 -30.27 51.93 -2.17
N ASP A 5 -29.30 51.17 -2.67
CA ASP A 5 -29.10 51.11 -4.12
C ASP A 5 -28.42 49.79 -4.53
N ARG A 6 -28.92 49.24 -5.63
CA ARG A 6 -28.36 48.16 -6.45
C ARG A 6 -28.80 46.73 -6.13
N GLN A 7 -30.12 46.52 -6.19
CA GLN A 7 -30.61 45.40 -7.01
C GLN A 7 -30.58 45.81 -8.48
N SER A 8 -30.39 44.81 -9.35
CA SER A 8 -30.56 44.86 -10.81
C SER A 8 -29.39 45.45 -11.60
N THR A 9 -28.52 44.59 -12.13
CA THR A 9 -28.50 44.20 -13.56
C THR A 9 -27.20 43.44 -13.87
N ASP A 10 -27.25 42.11 -13.92
CA ASP A 10 -26.70 41.45 -15.10
C ASP A 10 -27.58 40.24 -15.44
N LYS A 11 -28.05 40.26 -16.69
CA LYS A 11 -29.17 39.50 -17.21
C LYS A 11 -28.63 38.19 -17.78
N THR A 12 -29.20 37.05 -17.42
CA THR A 12 -29.80 36.11 -18.37
C THR A 12 -30.31 34.87 -17.65
N ASP A 13 -31.61 34.66 -17.77
CA ASP A 13 -32.33 33.48 -17.33
C ASP A 13 -31.86 32.24 -18.10
N LEU A 14 -31.26 31.31 -17.38
CA LEU A 14 -31.27 29.90 -17.74
C LEU A 14 -31.48 29.11 -16.45
N PRO A 15 -32.54 28.30 -16.29
CA PRO A 15 -32.61 27.33 -15.20
C PRO A 15 -31.66 26.18 -15.54
N LEU A 16 -30.35 26.43 -15.43
CA LEU A 16 -29.32 25.44 -15.69
C LEU A 16 -28.66 25.04 -14.38
N THR A 17 -29.05 23.84 -13.96
CA THR A 17 -28.44 22.99 -12.92
C THR A 17 -28.75 23.40 -11.48
N PRO A 18 -29.10 22.43 -10.60
CA PRO A 18 -29.15 22.68 -9.18
C PRO A 18 -27.76 23.15 -8.75
N GLU A 19 -27.69 24.43 -8.40
CA GLU A 19 -26.49 25.14 -8.00
C GLU A 19 -25.75 24.32 -6.95
N LEU A 20 -24.61 23.75 -7.36
CA LEU A 20 -23.70 23.05 -6.46
C LEU A 20 -23.16 24.11 -5.50
N THR A 21 -23.85 24.31 -4.37
CA THR A 21 -23.42 25.21 -3.30
C THR A 21 -22.13 24.65 -2.72
N ILE A 22 -20.98 24.92 -3.37
CA ILE A 22 -19.68 24.54 -2.84
C ILE A 22 -19.47 25.40 -1.60
N PRO A 23 -19.48 24.82 -0.38
CA PRO A 23 -19.23 25.61 0.81
C PRO A 23 -17.82 26.20 0.71
N ASN A 24 -17.70 27.52 0.83
CA ASN A 24 -16.43 28.21 0.83
C ASN A 24 -15.56 27.79 2.04
N ARG A 25 -14.80 26.71 1.88
CA ARG A 25 -13.86 26.18 2.89
C ARG A 25 -12.42 26.71 2.66
N THR A 26 -12.20 28.01 2.51
CA THR A 26 -10.85 28.48 2.05
C THR A 26 -10.07 29.44 2.96
N GLY A 27 -10.53 29.76 4.18
CA GLY A 27 -9.75 30.64 5.07
C GLY A 27 -8.61 29.96 5.85
N ARG A 28 -8.92 28.86 6.55
CA ARG A 28 -8.02 28.27 7.57
C ARG A 28 -7.09 27.16 7.02
N ARG A 29 -7.38 26.59 5.84
CA ARG A 29 -6.61 25.48 5.24
C ARG A 29 -5.43 25.94 4.36
N ARG A 30 -5.39 27.21 3.95
CA ARG A 30 -4.37 27.72 3.00
C ARG A 30 -2.94 27.58 3.52
N TRP A 31 -2.75 27.68 4.84
CA TRP A 31 -1.44 27.59 5.50
C TRP A 31 -1.19 26.23 6.17
N ALA A 32 -2.17 25.30 6.13
CA ALA A 32 -2.01 23.97 6.69
C ALA A 32 -0.95 23.15 5.94
N TRP A 33 -0.82 23.37 4.62
CA TRP A 33 0.24 22.76 3.82
C TRP A 33 1.63 23.23 4.28
N LEU A 34 1.80 24.53 4.55
CA LEU A 34 3.08 25.07 5.03
C LEU A 34 3.42 24.54 6.43
N ASN A 35 2.44 24.45 7.32
CA ASN A 35 2.64 23.87 8.66
C ASN A 35 3.03 22.39 8.60
N ASN A 36 2.38 21.60 7.75
CA ASN A 36 2.74 20.19 7.54
C ASN A 36 4.12 20.08 6.89
N PHE A 37 4.43 20.93 5.92
CA PHE A 37 5.72 20.88 5.25
C PHE A 37 6.88 21.25 6.17
N LEU A 38 6.69 22.28 7.00
CA LEU A 38 7.73 22.83 7.85
C LEU A 38 7.94 22.04 9.14
N TYR A 39 6.88 21.45 9.70
CA TYR A 39 6.95 20.76 11.00
C TYR A 39 6.74 19.25 10.89
N LEU A 40 5.73 18.79 10.15
CA LEU A 40 5.40 17.36 10.08
C LEU A 40 6.48 16.57 9.32
N PHE A 41 6.87 17.01 8.12
CA PHE A 41 7.87 16.25 7.33
C PHE A 41 9.24 16.18 8.00
N PRO A 42 9.81 17.27 8.58
CA PRO A 42 11.08 17.17 9.26
C PRO A 42 11.00 16.35 10.55
N THR A 43 9.92 16.45 11.32
CA THR A 43 9.76 15.67 12.55
C THR A 43 9.69 14.16 12.26
N VAL A 44 8.88 13.76 11.27
CA VAL A 44 8.76 12.35 10.86
C VAL A 44 10.05 11.87 10.18
N GLY A 45 10.67 12.72 9.36
CA GLY A 45 11.93 12.41 8.68
C GLY A 45 13.07 12.17 9.66
N LEU A 46 13.29 13.10 10.59
CA LEU A 46 14.30 12.96 11.66
C LEU A 46 14.01 11.76 12.55
N GLY A 47 12.73 11.51 12.89
CA GLY A 47 12.33 10.32 13.65
C GLY A 47 12.66 9.01 12.93
N THR A 48 12.42 8.96 11.61
CA THR A 48 12.74 7.78 10.79
C THR A 48 14.25 7.56 10.70
N VAL A 49 15.02 8.63 10.47
CA VAL A 49 16.50 8.57 10.43
C VAL A 49 17.07 8.13 11.78
N ALA A 50 16.58 8.69 12.88
CA ALA A 50 16.99 8.31 14.22
C ALA A 50 16.71 6.83 14.51
N LEU A 51 15.55 6.31 14.08
CA LEU A 51 15.23 4.88 14.20
C LEU A 51 16.19 4.01 13.39
N CYS A 52 16.46 4.36 12.13
CA CYS A 52 17.40 3.62 11.29
C CYS A 52 18.82 3.60 11.87
N ILE A 53 19.31 4.75 12.37
CA ILE A 53 20.61 4.85 13.04
C ILE A 53 20.62 4.00 14.32
N GLY A 54 19.55 4.09 15.13
CA GLY A 54 19.42 3.30 16.35
C GLY A 54 19.49 1.80 16.08
N LEU A 55 18.77 1.31 15.07
CA LEU A 55 18.84 -0.10 14.65
C LEU A 55 20.22 -0.50 14.13
N ALA A 56 20.86 0.35 13.32
CA ALA A 56 22.18 0.08 12.76
C ALA A 56 23.28 0.00 13.83
N VAL A 57 23.17 0.80 14.90
CA VAL A 57 24.12 0.78 16.02
C VAL A 57 23.87 -0.41 16.94
N LEU A 58 22.60 -0.73 17.23
CA LEU A 58 22.25 -1.85 18.12
C LEU A 58 22.44 -3.22 17.47
N ASN A 59 22.35 -3.31 16.14
CA ASN A 59 22.52 -4.55 15.38
C ASN A 59 23.38 -4.29 14.13
N PRO A 60 24.73 -4.32 14.26
CA PRO A 60 25.62 -4.12 13.12
C PRO A 60 25.56 -5.31 12.16
N VAL A 61 25.61 -5.02 10.85
CA VAL A 61 25.58 -6.05 9.81
C VAL A 61 26.87 -6.87 9.84
N ALA A 62 26.73 -8.20 9.89
CA ALA A 62 27.85 -9.12 9.74
C ALA A 62 28.31 -9.15 8.27
N MET A 63 29.62 -9.12 8.06
CA MET A 63 30.21 -9.33 6.74
C MET A 63 30.16 -10.82 6.42
N ASN A 64 29.56 -11.18 5.28
CA ASN A 64 29.50 -12.55 4.81
C ASN A 64 30.82 -12.96 4.14
N ASP A 65 31.10 -14.26 4.11
CA ASP A 65 32.26 -14.80 3.40
C ASP A 65 32.19 -14.48 1.89
N PRO A 66 33.35 -14.36 1.21
CA PRO A 66 33.39 -14.19 -0.24
C PRO A 66 32.63 -15.30 -0.95
N ALA A 67 31.95 -14.95 -2.05
CA ALA A 67 31.17 -15.92 -2.82
C ALA A 67 32.07 -17.00 -3.43
N ASP A 68 31.79 -18.27 -3.11
CA ASP A 68 32.42 -19.44 -3.73
C ASP A 68 31.40 -20.12 -4.67
N PRO A 69 31.70 -20.25 -5.98
CA PRO A 69 30.80 -20.92 -6.93
C PRO A 69 30.66 -22.43 -6.71
N PHE A 70 31.55 -23.08 -5.94
CA PHE A 70 31.51 -24.53 -5.71
C PHE A 70 30.93 -24.92 -4.35
N ALA A 71 30.68 -23.96 -3.46
CA ALA A 71 30.10 -24.18 -2.15
C ALA A 71 28.74 -23.47 -2.03
N THR A 72 27.65 -24.25 -1.98
CA THR A 72 26.31 -23.71 -1.73
C THR A 72 26.04 -23.62 -0.22
N PRO A 73 25.64 -22.45 0.32
CA PRO A 73 25.26 -22.34 1.73
C PRO A 73 23.97 -23.12 2.02
N GLU A 74 23.85 -23.68 3.22
CA GLU A 74 22.76 -24.57 3.63
C GLU A 74 21.37 -23.89 3.66
N HIS A 75 21.33 -22.57 3.87
CA HIS A 75 20.08 -21.80 3.98
C HIS A 75 20.08 -20.59 3.02
N LEU A 76 19.63 -20.82 1.78
CA LEU A 76 19.51 -19.78 0.77
C LEU A 76 18.10 -19.14 0.80
N LEU A 77 17.87 -18.21 1.72
CA LEU A 77 16.64 -17.43 1.78
C LEU A 77 16.84 -16.05 1.16
N PRO A 78 15.88 -15.56 0.36
CA PRO A 78 15.90 -14.19 -0.11
C PRO A 78 15.50 -13.22 1.01
N GLU A 79 15.55 -11.93 0.71
CA GLU A 79 15.13 -10.87 1.63
C GLU A 79 13.66 -11.02 2.06
N TRP A 80 13.34 -10.45 3.21
CA TRP A 80 12.05 -10.64 3.90
C TRP A 80 10.82 -10.26 3.07
N TYR A 81 10.93 -9.24 2.21
CA TYR A 81 9.83 -8.80 1.33
C TYR A 81 9.62 -9.72 0.12
N LEU A 82 10.61 -10.56 -0.23
CA LEU A 82 10.50 -11.55 -1.30
C LEU A 82 10.02 -12.91 -0.79
N LEU A 83 9.94 -13.12 0.52
CA LEU A 83 9.51 -14.40 1.11
C LEU A 83 8.13 -14.90 0.63
N PRO A 84 7.08 -14.06 0.55
CA PRO A 84 5.76 -14.53 0.11
C PRO A 84 5.77 -15.00 -1.36
N VAL A 85 6.57 -14.32 -2.16
CA VAL A 85 6.76 -14.55 -3.59
C VAL A 85 7.59 -15.82 -3.79
N TYR A 86 8.69 -15.98 -3.05
CA TYR A 86 9.49 -17.20 -3.00
C TYR A 86 8.68 -18.43 -2.60
N GLN A 87 7.82 -18.31 -1.58
CA GLN A 87 6.90 -19.37 -1.16
C GLN A 87 5.98 -19.84 -2.30
N LEU A 88 5.44 -18.90 -3.07
CA LEU A 88 4.55 -19.23 -4.19
C LEU A 88 5.27 -20.02 -5.28
N VAL A 89 6.50 -19.65 -5.62
CA VAL A 89 7.27 -20.38 -6.66
C VAL A 89 7.63 -21.79 -6.20
N ARG A 90 8.04 -21.97 -4.94
CA ARG A 90 8.47 -23.30 -4.44
C ARG A 90 7.32 -24.29 -4.26
N LEU A 91 6.11 -23.79 -3.99
CA LEU A 91 4.91 -24.64 -3.86
C LEU A 91 4.41 -25.16 -5.21
N ILE A 92 4.71 -24.47 -6.31
CA ILE A 92 4.17 -24.80 -7.63
C ILE A 92 5.16 -25.75 -8.35
N PRO A 93 4.77 -26.99 -8.68
CA PRO A 93 5.68 -27.95 -9.32
C PRO A 93 6.01 -27.57 -10.78
N TYR A 94 5.17 -26.76 -11.43
CA TYR A 94 5.34 -26.33 -12.82
C TYR A 94 6.08 -24.99 -12.94
N LYS A 95 7.23 -24.99 -13.61
CA LYS A 95 8.11 -23.81 -13.76
C LYS A 95 7.41 -22.60 -14.39
N ILE A 96 6.59 -22.81 -15.43
CA ILE A 96 5.91 -21.71 -16.14
C ILE A 96 4.83 -21.06 -15.26
N VAL A 97 4.07 -21.87 -14.51
CA VAL A 97 3.01 -21.36 -13.63
C VAL A 97 3.62 -20.53 -12.51
N GLY A 98 4.76 -20.96 -11.94
CA GLY A 98 5.49 -20.18 -10.94
C GLY A 98 5.86 -18.79 -11.44
N ILE A 99 6.42 -18.66 -12.65
CA ILE A 99 6.77 -17.37 -13.25
C ILE A 99 5.52 -16.50 -13.48
N VAL A 100 4.44 -17.09 -14.00
CA VAL A 100 3.18 -16.37 -14.24
C VAL A 100 2.59 -15.84 -12.93
N THR A 101 2.68 -16.60 -11.84
CA THR A 101 2.21 -16.16 -10.51
C THR A 101 2.97 -14.93 -10.00
N MET A 102 4.29 -14.84 -10.24
CA MET A 102 5.09 -13.64 -9.90
C MET A 102 4.57 -12.40 -10.63
N VAL A 103 4.35 -12.53 -11.94
CA VAL A 103 3.87 -11.44 -12.78
C VAL A 103 2.44 -11.06 -12.41
N ALA A 104 1.60 -12.06 -12.10
CA ALA A 104 0.23 -11.86 -11.66
C ALA A 104 0.15 -11.10 -10.33
N PHE A 105 1.09 -11.33 -9.39
CA PHE A 105 1.13 -10.59 -8.14
C PHE A 105 1.33 -9.08 -8.37
N ALA A 106 2.33 -8.69 -9.15
CA ALA A 106 2.59 -7.28 -9.47
C ALA A 106 1.47 -6.65 -10.33
N THR A 107 1.01 -7.38 -11.36
CA THR A 107 -0.02 -6.89 -12.28
C THR A 107 -1.39 -6.79 -11.59
N GLY A 108 -1.70 -7.68 -10.66
CA GLY A 108 -2.95 -7.66 -9.89
C GLY A 108 -3.11 -6.38 -9.07
N LEU A 109 -2.03 -5.91 -8.43
CA LEU A 109 -2.04 -4.62 -7.73
C LEU A 109 -2.23 -3.44 -8.68
N LEU A 110 -1.62 -3.50 -9.87
CA LEU A 110 -1.73 -2.44 -10.88
C LEU A 110 -3.14 -2.34 -11.48
N LEU A 111 -3.85 -3.46 -11.61
CA LEU A 111 -5.22 -3.50 -12.14
C LEU A 111 -6.29 -3.12 -11.12
N LEU A 112 -5.95 -3.04 -9.82
CA LEU A 112 -6.89 -2.73 -8.74
C LEU A 112 -7.76 -1.47 -8.97
N PRO A 113 -7.20 -0.28 -9.31
CA PRO A 113 -8.02 0.92 -9.54
C PRO A 113 -8.94 0.79 -10.76
N ILE A 114 -8.61 -0.06 -11.73
CA ILE A 114 -9.46 -0.30 -12.91
C ILE A 114 -10.65 -1.16 -12.50
N ILE A 115 -10.38 -2.25 -11.77
CA ILE A 115 -11.40 -3.19 -11.29
C ILE A 115 -12.43 -2.48 -10.39
N GLU A 116 -11.97 -1.63 -9.48
CA GLU A 116 -12.87 -0.89 -8.56
C GLU A 116 -13.75 0.16 -9.28
N ASN A 117 -13.31 0.67 -10.43
CA ASN A 117 -14.07 1.65 -11.21
C ASN A 117 -15.09 1.01 -12.16
N LEU A 118 -14.90 -0.24 -12.57
CA LEU A 118 -15.78 -0.95 -13.50
C LEU A 118 -17.16 -1.27 -12.89
N VAL A 119 -17.24 -1.44 -11.56
CA VAL A 119 -18.48 -1.87 -10.90
C VAL A 119 -19.10 -0.75 -10.06
N ARG A 120 -20.29 -0.29 -10.47
CA ARG A 120 -21.10 0.68 -9.70
C ARG A 120 -21.89 -0.03 -8.60
N PHE A 121 -21.24 -0.21 -7.45
CA PHE A 121 -21.88 -0.65 -6.21
C PHE A 121 -22.29 0.52 -5.31
N ASP A 122 -23.19 0.26 -4.36
CA ASP A 122 -23.45 1.17 -3.23
C ASP A 122 -22.12 1.48 -2.50
N PRO A 123 -21.77 2.77 -2.28
CA PRO A 123 -20.52 3.16 -1.63
C PRO A 123 -20.26 2.49 -0.27
N ARG A 124 -21.29 2.14 0.49
CA ARG A 124 -21.15 1.49 1.80
C ARG A 124 -20.71 0.03 1.66
N LEU A 125 -21.37 -0.72 0.78
CA LEU A 125 -21.04 -2.11 0.51
C LEU A 125 -19.67 -2.24 -0.18
N ARG A 126 -19.38 -1.36 -1.15
CA ARG A 126 -18.10 -1.35 -1.86
C ARG A 126 -16.90 -1.23 -0.92
N ARG A 127 -16.96 -0.28 0.04
CA ARG A 127 -15.88 -0.10 1.02
C ARG A 127 -15.72 -1.33 1.91
N GLY A 128 -16.81 -1.95 2.35
CA GLY A 128 -16.76 -3.17 3.15
C GLY A 128 -16.10 -4.32 2.41
N VAL A 129 -16.49 -4.54 1.15
CA VAL A 129 -15.94 -5.63 0.31
C VAL A 129 -14.46 -5.40 -0.01
N SER A 130 -14.06 -4.20 -0.44
CA SER A 130 -12.64 -3.90 -0.73
C SER A 130 -11.75 -4.08 0.50
N ILE A 131 -12.21 -3.65 1.69
CA ILE A 131 -11.47 -3.84 2.94
C ILE A 131 -11.35 -5.33 3.29
N ALA A 132 -12.41 -6.11 3.11
CA ALA A 132 -12.38 -7.55 3.37
C ALA A 132 -11.39 -8.27 2.44
N ILE A 133 -11.43 -7.99 1.13
CA ILE A 133 -10.50 -8.57 0.14
C ILE A 133 -9.06 -8.15 0.45
N PHE A 134 -8.82 -6.87 0.75
CA PHE A 134 -7.49 -6.37 1.11
C PHE A 134 -6.95 -7.01 2.39
N SER A 135 -7.79 -7.15 3.41
CA SER A 135 -7.41 -7.78 4.68
C SER A 135 -7.11 -9.26 4.49
N PHE A 136 -7.95 -9.98 3.74
CA PHE A 136 -7.72 -11.37 3.38
C PHE A 136 -6.40 -11.55 2.60
N SER A 137 -6.16 -10.72 1.58
CA SER A 137 -4.90 -10.74 0.82
C SER A 137 -3.70 -10.49 1.71
N THR A 138 -3.79 -9.55 2.64
CA THR A 138 -2.70 -9.24 3.60
C THR A 138 -2.40 -10.44 4.50
N ILE A 139 -3.45 -11.10 5.01
CA ILE A 139 -3.29 -12.31 5.84
C ILE A 139 -2.63 -13.43 5.03
N VAL A 140 -3.04 -13.64 3.77
CA VAL A 140 -2.42 -14.64 2.89
C VAL A 140 -0.95 -14.32 2.61
N THR A 141 -0.60 -13.05 2.37
CA THR A 141 0.80 -12.64 2.18
C THR A 141 1.64 -12.88 3.42
N LEU A 142 1.11 -12.60 4.61
CA LEU A 142 1.79 -12.88 5.88
C LEU A 142 1.94 -14.39 6.14
N TRP A 143 0.90 -15.17 5.85
CA TRP A 143 0.93 -16.63 5.95
C TRP A 143 2.03 -17.23 5.07
N LEU A 144 2.07 -16.83 3.79
CA LEU A 144 3.10 -17.28 2.84
C LEU A 144 4.51 -16.81 3.26
N GLY A 145 4.63 -15.58 3.76
CA GLY A 145 5.91 -15.05 4.24
C GLY A 145 6.46 -15.78 5.46
N PHE A 146 5.59 -16.19 6.40
CA PHE A 146 5.99 -17.01 7.53
C PHE A 146 6.31 -18.45 7.10
N GLY A 147 5.45 -19.05 6.28
CA GLY A 147 5.65 -20.39 5.71
C GLY A 147 6.96 -20.54 4.95
N ALA A 148 7.45 -19.48 4.28
CA ALA A 148 8.72 -19.45 3.54
C ALA A 148 9.96 -19.86 4.36
N ARG A 149 9.94 -19.65 5.68
CA ARG A 149 11.06 -20.00 6.57
C ARG A 149 11.05 -21.46 7.01
N LEU A 150 9.93 -22.15 6.85
CA LEU A 150 9.76 -23.54 7.24
C LEU A 150 10.17 -24.49 6.10
N PRO A 151 10.51 -25.76 6.43
CA PRO A 151 10.68 -26.82 5.44
C PRO A 151 9.40 -26.99 4.61
N ILE A 152 9.54 -27.53 3.40
CA ILE A 152 8.45 -27.51 2.41
C ILE A 152 7.23 -28.33 2.83
N GLU A 153 7.43 -29.35 3.66
CA GLU A 153 6.41 -30.20 4.24
C GLU A 153 5.51 -29.46 5.24
N ASP A 154 6.08 -28.58 6.05
CA ASP A 154 5.35 -27.79 7.05
C ASP A 154 4.91 -26.41 6.52
N ALA A 155 5.28 -26.07 5.29
CA ALA A 155 5.07 -24.73 4.78
C ALA A 155 3.58 -24.37 4.59
N PHE A 156 2.70 -25.38 4.49
CA PHE A 156 1.26 -25.17 4.41
C PHE A 156 0.54 -25.29 5.75
N SER A 157 0.95 -26.22 6.62
CA SER A 157 0.38 -26.40 7.97
C SER A 157 0.94 -25.41 9.00
N LEU A 158 2.06 -24.75 8.69
CA LEU A 158 2.87 -23.95 9.60
C LEU A 158 3.30 -24.70 10.86
N GLY A 159 3.31 -26.04 10.82
CA GLY A 159 3.52 -26.90 11.98
C GLY A 159 2.40 -26.84 13.04
N LEU A 160 1.24 -26.28 12.71
CA LEU A 160 0.11 -26.10 13.62
C LEU A 160 -1.00 -27.15 13.45
N PHE A 161 -1.02 -27.86 12.31
CA PHE A 161 -2.06 -28.82 11.93
C PHE A 161 -1.49 -30.06 11.28
#